data_AF-A0A843J3T6-F1
#
_entry.id   AF-A0A843J3T6-F1
#
_cell.length_a   1.000
_cell.length_b   1.000
_cell.length_c   1.000
_cell.angle_alpha   90.00
_cell.angle_beta   90.00
_cell.angle_gamma   90.00
#
_symmetry.space_group_name_H-M   'P 1'
#
loop_
_entity.id
_entity.type
_entity.pdbx_description
1 polymer ?
#
loop_
_entity_poly.entity_id
_entity_poly.type
_entity_poly.pdbx_seq_one_letter_code
_entity_poly.pdbx_strand_id
1 'polypeptide(L)'
;MKSKAGIACDTAGFMNKYIEDCGVTCELVSPQMLATPFYKGNIVALVIPTGFGNRMYSGILPALRASADRIEKFVKKGGRVLCFGAMTADGNTYGWLPFKCSYVHDYFNAPITVDKNNEFSGITADFDESGIEFDGYFDDDTAPECEVIASTKDGKKVMIAKKHGEGYYVITSIHELPSKEFIRNFCTANVEILF
;
A
#
# COMPACT_ATOMS: atom_id res chain seq x y z
N MET A 1 13.77 -6.47 16.98
CA MET A 1 12.76 -6.45 15.89
C MET A 1 13.48 -6.21 14.57
N LYS A 2 12.95 -6.75 13.47
CA LYS A 2 13.45 -6.52 12.10
C LYS A 2 12.64 -5.40 11.47
N SER A 3 13.32 -4.49 10.77
CA SER A 3 12.68 -3.34 10.11
C SER A 3 13.17 -3.24 8.67
N LYS A 4 12.39 -3.81 7.75
CA LYS A 4 12.80 -3.91 6.35
C LYS A 4 11.60 -3.89 5.41
N ALA A 5 11.67 -3.05 4.39
CA ALA A 5 10.66 -2.94 3.35
C ALA A 5 11.26 -3.16 1.96
N GLY A 6 10.51 -3.81 1.09
CA GLY A 6 10.71 -3.72 -0.34
C GLY A 6 9.80 -2.63 -0.91
N ILE A 7 10.31 -1.79 -1.81
CA ILE A 7 9.48 -0.84 -2.58
C ILE A 7 9.37 -1.31 -4.02
N ALA A 8 8.14 -1.62 -4.44
CA ALA A 8 7.82 -2.11 -5.77
C ALA A 8 7.71 -0.93 -6.75
N CYS A 9 8.82 -0.61 -7.42
CA CYS A 9 8.91 0.52 -8.34
C CYS A 9 9.97 0.26 -9.41
N ASP A 10 9.88 0.94 -10.55
CA ASP A 10 10.82 0.82 -11.66
C ASP A 10 12.24 1.29 -11.30
N THR A 11 12.33 2.37 -10.52
CA THR A 11 13.61 2.97 -10.12
C THR A 11 13.56 3.45 -8.66
N ALA A 12 14.73 3.56 -8.03
CA ALA A 12 14.82 4.15 -6.70
C ALA A 12 14.49 5.64 -6.76
N GLY A 13 13.61 6.08 -5.87
CA GLY A 13 13.14 7.47 -5.85
C GLY A 13 12.99 8.02 -4.44
N PHE A 14 12.22 9.09 -4.34
CA PHE A 14 12.00 9.81 -3.09
C PHE A 14 11.39 8.92 -1.99
N MET A 15 10.43 8.05 -2.34
CA MET A 15 9.78 7.16 -1.37
C MET A 15 10.77 6.15 -0.74
N ASN A 16 11.76 5.66 -1.48
CA ASN A 16 12.81 4.80 -0.94
C ASN A 16 13.56 5.51 0.20
N LYS A 17 14.01 6.73 -0.10
CA LYS A 17 14.74 7.56 0.86
C LYS A 17 13.86 7.92 2.06
N TYR A 18 12.59 8.22 1.83
CA TYR A 18 11.65 8.51 2.92
C TYR A 18 11.50 7.33 3.88
N ILE A 19 11.38 6.11 3.36
CA ILE A 19 11.32 4.89 4.18
C ILE A 19 12.62 4.71 5.00
N GLU A 20 13.78 4.97 4.39
CA GLU A 20 15.07 4.96 5.10
C GLU A 20 15.17 6.03 6.19
N ASP A 21 14.68 7.25 5.92
CA ASP A 21 14.62 8.35 6.90
C ASP A 21 13.66 8.03 8.08
N CYS A 22 12.71 7.10 7.89
CA CYS A 22 11.87 6.56 8.96
C CYS A 22 12.61 5.53 9.84
N GLY A 23 13.83 5.13 9.48
CA GLY A 23 14.64 4.13 10.17
C GLY A 23 14.41 2.70 9.70
N VAL A 24 13.84 2.51 8.51
CA VAL A 24 13.54 1.20 7.92
C VAL A 24 14.56 0.90 6.82
N THR A 25 15.15 -0.30 6.79
CA THR A 25 15.98 -0.69 5.65
C THR A 25 15.09 -0.84 4.40
N CYS A 26 15.38 -0.12 3.33
CA CYS A 26 14.58 -0.17 2.11
C CYS A 26 15.34 -0.82 0.96
N GLU A 27 14.74 -1.78 0.26
CA GLU A 27 15.28 -2.32 -0.99
C GLU A 27 14.34 -2.03 -2.16
N LEU A 28 14.91 -1.64 -3.31
CA LEU A 28 14.14 -1.51 -4.54
C LEU A 28 13.78 -2.91 -5.07
N VAL A 29 12.49 -3.17 -5.24
CA VAL A 29 11.97 -4.37 -5.88
C VAL A 29 11.49 -3.98 -7.27
N SER A 30 12.40 -4.05 -8.24
CA SER A 30 12.08 -3.74 -9.64
C SER A 30 11.01 -4.68 -10.22
N PRO A 31 10.31 -4.30 -11.31
CA PRO A 31 9.38 -5.21 -12.00
C PRO A 31 10.00 -6.56 -12.37
N GLN A 32 11.28 -6.56 -12.77
CA GLN A 32 12.01 -7.77 -13.12
C GLN A 32 12.25 -8.66 -11.89
N MET A 33 12.61 -8.07 -10.75
CA MET A 33 12.76 -8.78 -9.47
C MET A 33 11.42 -9.31 -8.97
N LEU A 34 10.36 -8.52 -9.07
CA LEU A 34 9.03 -8.91 -8.61
C LEU A 34 8.48 -10.09 -9.44
N ALA A 35 8.65 -10.05 -10.77
CA ALA A 35 8.14 -11.08 -11.68
C ALA A 35 9.00 -12.37 -11.69
N THR A 36 10.28 -12.31 -11.35
CA THR A 36 11.14 -13.50 -11.39
C THR A 36 10.88 -14.45 -10.20
N PRO A 37 10.71 -15.76 -10.43
CA PRO A 37 10.53 -16.74 -9.34
C PRO A 37 11.78 -16.90 -8.46
N PHE A 38 12.92 -16.35 -8.87
CA PHE A 38 14.19 -16.46 -8.16
C PHE A 38 14.45 -15.33 -7.16
N TYR A 39 13.63 -14.28 -7.16
CA TYR A 39 13.75 -13.23 -6.15
C TYR A 39 13.39 -13.81 -4.78
N LYS A 40 14.31 -13.66 -3.83
CA LYS A 40 14.23 -14.22 -2.47
C LYS A 40 14.53 -13.14 -1.45
N GLY A 41 13.86 -11.99 -1.57
CA GLY A 41 13.95 -10.92 -0.58
C GLY A 41 13.32 -11.37 0.73
N ASN A 42 14.06 -11.23 1.83
CA ASN A 42 13.46 -11.28 3.17
C ASN A 42 13.08 -9.86 3.55
N ILE A 43 11.78 -9.59 3.66
CA ILE A 43 11.21 -8.27 3.98
C ILE A 43 10.05 -8.43 4.96
N VAL A 44 9.71 -7.36 5.67
CA VAL A 44 8.50 -7.30 6.51
C VAL A 44 7.33 -6.78 5.69
N ALA A 45 7.56 -5.73 4.89
CA ALA A 45 6.53 -5.07 4.11
C ALA A 45 6.93 -4.86 2.65
N LEU A 46 5.95 -4.92 1.75
CA LEU A 46 6.05 -4.44 0.37
C LEU A 46 5.26 -3.13 0.25
N VAL A 47 5.91 -2.07 -0.21
CA VAL A 47 5.29 -0.76 -0.45
C VAL A 47 5.16 -0.54 -1.96
N ILE A 48 3.94 -0.23 -2.42
CA ILE A 48 3.61 0.04 -3.83
C ILE A 48 3.20 1.52 -3.92
N PRO A 49 4.05 2.40 -4.46
CA PRO A 49 3.79 3.85 -4.47
C PRO A 49 2.60 4.26 -5.32
N THR A 50 2.16 5.50 -5.11
CA THR A 50 1.12 6.13 -5.91
C THR A 50 1.48 6.12 -7.40
N GLY A 51 0.49 5.91 -8.25
CA GLY A 51 0.65 5.90 -9.70
C GLY A 51 1.11 4.56 -10.28
N PHE A 52 1.19 3.50 -9.48
CA PHE A 52 1.58 2.16 -9.94
C PHE A 52 0.73 1.63 -11.11
N GLY A 53 -0.51 2.12 -11.23
CA GLY A 53 -1.46 1.76 -12.27
C GLY A 53 -1.33 2.55 -13.56
N ASN A 54 -0.63 3.68 -13.52
CA ASN A 54 -0.48 4.58 -14.65
C ASN A 54 0.83 4.31 -15.39
N ARG A 55 0.73 3.83 -16.64
CA ARG A 55 1.89 3.44 -17.46
C ARG A 55 2.83 4.59 -17.81
N MET A 56 2.39 5.85 -17.68
CA MET A 56 3.27 7.01 -17.85
C MET A 56 4.23 7.17 -16.67
N TYR A 57 3.88 6.64 -15.49
CA TYR A 57 4.65 6.78 -14.25
C TYR A 57 5.33 5.47 -13.83
N SER A 58 4.70 4.31 -14.06
CA SER A 58 5.25 3.02 -13.63
C SER A 58 4.96 1.85 -14.57
N GLY A 59 5.93 0.95 -14.66
CA GLY A 59 5.85 -0.35 -15.31
C GLY A 59 5.56 -1.52 -14.36
N ILE A 60 5.23 -1.26 -13.08
CA ILE A 60 5.14 -2.32 -12.05
C ILE A 60 3.86 -3.17 -12.14
N LEU A 61 2.75 -2.64 -12.66
CA LEU A 61 1.44 -3.34 -12.67
C LEU A 61 1.47 -4.73 -13.33
N PRO A 62 2.08 -4.93 -14.53
CA PRO A 62 2.23 -6.26 -15.08
C PRO A 62 2.98 -7.23 -14.17
N ALA A 63 4.01 -6.76 -13.45
CA ALA A 63 4.78 -7.58 -12.51
C ALA A 63 3.97 -7.91 -11.25
N LEU A 64 3.15 -6.99 -10.74
CA LEU A 64 2.20 -7.28 -9.66
C LEU A 64 1.22 -8.39 -10.05
N ARG A 65 0.64 -8.31 -11.25
CA ARG A 65 -0.26 -9.36 -11.78
C ARG A 65 0.45 -10.70 -11.94
N ALA A 66 1.66 -10.71 -12.49
CA ALA A 66 2.44 -11.94 -12.67
C ALA A 66 2.91 -12.58 -11.36
N SER A 67 3.00 -11.80 -10.27
CA SER A 67 3.47 -12.25 -8.96
C SER A 67 2.37 -12.33 -7.90
N ALA A 68 1.10 -12.18 -8.28
CA ALA A 68 -0.05 -12.14 -7.36
C ALA A 68 -0.06 -13.31 -6.35
N ASP A 69 0.11 -14.54 -6.82
CA ASP A 69 0.16 -15.74 -5.96
C ASP A 69 1.32 -15.71 -4.95
N ARG A 70 2.45 -15.10 -5.31
CA ARG A 70 3.61 -14.98 -4.42
C ARG A 70 3.38 -13.90 -3.38
N ILE A 71 2.85 -12.75 -3.80
CA ILE A 71 2.43 -11.68 -2.88
C ILE A 71 1.41 -12.24 -1.89
N GLU A 72 0.44 -13.02 -2.36
CA GLU A 72 -0.55 -13.65 -1.48
C GLU A 72 0.10 -14.62 -0.47
N LYS A 73 1.03 -15.47 -0.91
CA LYS A 73 1.78 -16.36 0.00
C LYS A 73 2.63 -15.60 1.02
N PHE A 74 3.25 -14.50 0.60
CA PHE A 74 4.00 -13.59 1.47
C PHE A 74 3.08 -13.00 2.55
N VAL A 75 1.92 -12.46 2.16
CA VAL A 75 0.95 -11.89 3.11
C VAL A 75 0.38 -12.95 4.04
N LYS A 76 0.02 -14.14 3.54
CA LYS A 76 -0.49 -15.25 4.38
C LYS A 76 0.45 -15.63 5.52
N LYS A 77 1.76 -15.48 5.31
CA LYS A 77 2.83 -15.79 6.29
C LYS A 77 3.18 -14.64 7.23
N GLY A 78 2.45 -13.52 7.19
CA GLY A 78 2.69 -12.37 8.06
C GLY A 78 3.31 -11.16 7.36
N GLY A 79 3.58 -11.24 6.07
CA GLY A 79 4.02 -10.11 5.27
C GLY A 79 2.93 -9.05 5.15
N ARG A 80 3.31 -7.78 4.99
CA ARG A 80 2.35 -6.68 4.87
C ARG A 80 2.50 -5.98 3.52
N VAL A 81 1.41 -5.55 2.91
CA VAL A 81 1.41 -4.79 1.66
C VAL A 81 0.77 -3.44 1.93
N LEU A 82 1.49 -2.36 1.67
CA LEU A 82 0.94 -0.99 1.63
C LEU A 82 0.89 -0.57 0.15
N CYS A 83 -0.32 -0.36 -0.38
CA CYS A 83 -0.52 0.05 -1.76
C CYS A 83 -1.24 1.38 -1.82
N PHE A 84 -0.67 2.34 -2.52
CA PHE A 84 -1.27 3.65 -2.72
C PHE A 84 -2.20 3.67 -3.95
N GLY A 85 -2.76 4.84 -4.25
CA GLY A 85 -3.68 5.05 -5.35
C GLY A 85 -3.08 4.77 -6.71
N ALA A 86 -3.89 4.22 -7.61
CA ALA A 86 -3.43 3.76 -8.92
C ALA A 86 -3.16 4.91 -9.92
N MET A 87 -3.74 6.09 -9.70
CA MET A 87 -3.77 7.23 -10.64
C MET A 87 -4.19 6.86 -12.07
N THR A 88 -5.18 5.98 -12.20
CA THR A 88 -5.74 5.56 -13.48
C THR A 88 -7.21 5.23 -13.33
N ALA A 89 -7.99 5.44 -14.39
CA ALA A 89 -9.40 5.07 -14.47
C ALA A 89 -9.62 3.60 -14.88
N ASP A 90 -8.56 2.80 -15.06
CA ASP A 90 -8.68 1.37 -15.34
C ASP A 90 -9.22 0.63 -14.10
N GLY A 91 -10.49 0.22 -14.16
CA GLY A 91 -11.19 -0.49 -13.09
C GLY A 91 -10.59 -1.86 -12.73
N ASN A 92 -9.70 -2.42 -13.55
CA ASN A 92 -9.02 -3.70 -13.26
C ASN A 92 -7.59 -3.51 -12.71
N THR A 93 -7.20 -2.30 -12.32
CA THR A 93 -5.82 -2.04 -11.85
C THR A 93 -5.47 -2.83 -10.60
N TYR A 94 -6.42 -3.03 -9.69
CA TYR A 94 -6.22 -3.81 -8.47
C TYR A 94 -6.51 -5.31 -8.64
N GLY A 95 -6.73 -5.81 -9.86
CA GLY A 95 -7.06 -7.21 -10.14
C GLY A 95 -5.95 -8.23 -9.81
N TRP A 96 -4.81 -7.80 -9.28
CA TRP A 96 -3.75 -8.65 -8.73
C TRP A 96 -3.98 -8.99 -7.24
N LEU A 97 -4.90 -8.30 -6.56
CA LEU A 97 -5.28 -8.63 -5.18
C LEU A 97 -6.10 -9.92 -5.15
N PRO A 98 -6.04 -10.70 -4.04
CA PRO A 98 -6.83 -11.92 -3.88
C PRO A 98 -8.31 -11.63 -3.52
N PHE A 99 -8.78 -10.41 -3.77
CA PHE A 99 -10.12 -9.93 -3.49
C PHE A 99 -10.50 -8.79 -4.43
N LYS A 100 -11.80 -8.55 -4.58
CA LYS A 100 -12.31 -7.47 -5.41
C LYS A 100 -11.92 -6.12 -4.81
N CYS A 101 -11.29 -5.26 -5.59
CA CYS A 101 -11.01 -3.88 -5.19
C CYS A 101 -11.26 -2.97 -6.39
N SER A 102 -12.27 -2.10 -6.29
CA SER A 102 -12.55 -1.10 -7.31
C SER A 102 -12.01 0.25 -6.85
N TYR A 103 -11.49 1.04 -7.77
CA TYR A 103 -10.91 2.33 -7.46
C TYR A 103 -11.42 3.34 -8.45
N VAL A 104 -11.85 4.49 -7.94
CA VAL A 104 -12.25 5.63 -8.74
C VAL A 104 -11.15 6.66 -8.65
N HIS A 105 -10.52 6.96 -9.79
CA HIS A 105 -9.57 8.06 -9.87
C HIS A 105 -10.33 9.39 -9.89
N ASP A 106 -10.11 10.19 -8.85
CA ASP A 106 -10.74 11.49 -8.62
C ASP A 106 -9.82 12.26 -7.67
N TYR A 107 -9.12 13.28 -8.16
CA TYR A 107 -8.22 14.05 -7.30
C TYR A 107 -9.01 15.10 -6.53
N PHE A 108 -8.94 15.07 -5.20
CA PHE A 108 -9.65 16.02 -4.35
C PHE A 108 -8.94 16.24 -3.01
N ASN A 109 -9.36 17.29 -2.30
CA ASN A 109 -8.94 17.58 -0.94
C ASN A 109 -10.17 17.56 -0.03
N ALA A 110 -10.06 16.92 1.13
CA ALA A 110 -11.14 16.84 2.10
C ALA A 110 -10.63 16.58 3.52
N PRO A 111 -11.42 16.93 4.56
CA PRO A 111 -11.21 16.40 5.90
C PRO A 111 -11.34 14.87 5.92
N ILE A 112 -10.49 14.22 6.71
CA ILE A 112 -10.48 12.76 6.89
C ILE A 112 -10.99 12.39 8.29
N THR A 113 -11.74 11.30 8.36
CA THR A 113 -12.08 10.60 9.62
C THR A 113 -11.36 9.27 9.61
N VAL A 114 -10.50 9.04 10.60
CA VAL A 114 -9.73 7.80 10.77
C VAL A 114 -10.25 7.07 12.01
N ASP A 115 -10.51 5.76 11.91
CA ASP A 115 -10.81 4.93 13.07
C ASP A 115 -9.56 4.79 13.95
N LYS A 116 -9.53 5.55 15.05
CA LYS A 116 -8.40 5.60 15.98
C LYS A 116 -8.19 4.30 16.78
N ASN A 117 -9.14 3.36 16.73
CA ASN A 117 -8.95 2.04 17.37
C ASN A 117 -8.26 1.03 16.44
N ASN A 118 -8.13 1.35 15.15
CA ASN A 118 -7.46 0.47 14.19
C ASN A 118 -5.93 0.57 14.31
N GLU A 119 -5.24 -0.56 14.11
CA GLU A 119 -3.77 -0.66 14.20
C GLU A 119 -3.03 0.21 13.15
N PHE A 120 -3.71 0.60 12.07
CA PHE A 120 -3.17 1.42 10.99
C PHE A 120 -3.58 2.90 11.06
N SER A 121 -4.24 3.31 12.15
CA SER A 121 -4.78 4.66 12.33
C SER A 121 -3.73 5.78 12.34
N GLY A 122 -2.46 5.45 12.59
CA GLY A 122 -1.36 6.40 12.64
C GLY A 122 -0.94 6.97 11.29
N ILE A 123 -1.52 6.56 10.16
CA ILE A 123 -1.06 6.95 8.81
C ILE A 123 -1.00 8.46 8.61
N THR A 124 -1.93 9.21 9.22
CA THR A 124 -2.06 10.68 9.12
C THR A 124 -1.52 11.43 10.35
N ALA A 125 -0.82 10.76 11.28
CA ALA A 125 -0.46 11.35 12.57
C ALA A 125 0.42 12.63 12.49
N ASP A 126 1.15 12.81 11.39
CA ASP A 126 2.01 13.98 11.15
C ASP A 126 1.30 15.12 10.39
N PHE A 127 -0.02 15.00 10.13
CA PHE A 127 -0.77 15.87 9.21
C PHE A 127 -1.98 16.54 9.85
N ASP A 128 -2.40 17.66 9.26
CA ASP A 128 -3.68 18.29 9.55
C ASP A 128 -4.81 17.51 8.86
N GLU A 129 -5.59 16.77 9.65
CA GLU A 129 -6.70 15.95 9.17
C GLU A 129 -7.88 16.78 8.60
N SER A 130 -7.83 18.11 8.64
CA SER A 130 -8.86 18.99 8.07
C SER A 130 -8.76 19.20 6.55
N GLY A 131 -7.64 18.82 5.92
CA GLY A 131 -7.43 19.03 4.49
C GLY A 131 -6.38 18.12 3.88
N ILE A 132 -6.65 16.82 3.83
CA ILE A 132 -5.78 15.81 3.20
C ILE A 132 -6.07 15.73 1.70
N GLU A 133 -5.02 15.58 0.89
CA GLU A 133 -5.14 15.32 -0.53
C GLU A 133 -5.33 13.81 -0.81
N PHE A 134 -6.18 13.50 -1.79
CA PHE A 134 -6.46 12.15 -2.25
C PHE A 134 -6.38 12.10 -3.77
N ASP A 135 -5.87 10.99 -4.30
CA ASP A 135 -5.84 10.75 -5.76
C ASP A 135 -7.04 9.95 -6.28
N GLY A 136 -7.95 9.54 -5.39
CA GLY A 136 -9.13 8.75 -5.70
C GLY A 136 -9.88 8.30 -4.45
N TYR A 137 -10.75 7.31 -4.61
CA TYR A 137 -11.45 6.66 -3.51
C TYR A 137 -11.89 5.23 -3.89
N PHE A 138 -12.30 4.45 -2.89
CA PHE A 138 -12.81 3.08 -3.06
C PHE A 138 -14.34 3.11 -2.96
N ASP A 139 -15.03 2.53 -3.95
CA ASP A 139 -16.50 2.57 -4.03
C ASP A 139 -17.18 1.55 -3.10
N ASP A 140 -18.51 1.50 -3.10
CA ASP A 140 -19.27 0.56 -2.26
C ASP A 140 -19.21 -0.89 -2.72
N ASP A 141 -18.95 -1.09 -4.00
CA ASP A 141 -18.75 -2.40 -4.61
C ASP A 141 -17.33 -2.96 -4.38
N THR A 142 -16.46 -2.15 -3.77
CA THR A 142 -15.08 -2.48 -3.42
C THR A 142 -15.01 -3.25 -2.14
N ALA A 143 -14.35 -4.41 -2.21
CA ALA A 143 -13.87 -5.20 -1.09
C ALA A 143 -14.81 -5.19 0.12
N PRO A 144 -16.05 -5.72 -0.01
CA PRO A 144 -17.02 -5.76 1.10
C PRO A 144 -16.47 -6.49 2.34
N GLU A 145 -15.45 -7.32 2.15
CA GLU A 145 -14.69 -8.01 3.18
C GLU A 145 -13.54 -7.20 3.83
N CYS A 146 -13.24 -5.99 3.34
CA CYS A 146 -12.24 -5.10 3.90
C CYS A 146 -12.84 -4.26 5.03
N GLU A 147 -12.01 -4.00 6.03
CA GLU A 147 -12.28 -2.98 7.03
C GLU A 147 -11.98 -1.60 6.44
N VAL A 148 -12.88 -0.65 6.67
CA VAL A 148 -12.67 0.76 6.30
C VAL A 148 -11.98 1.46 7.46
N ILE A 149 -10.74 1.91 7.24
CA ILE A 149 -9.92 2.56 8.27
C ILE A 149 -10.13 4.06 8.25
N ALA A 150 -10.26 4.63 7.04
CA ALA A 150 -10.48 6.06 6.90
C ALA A 150 -11.44 6.38 5.76
N SER A 151 -12.28 7.37 6.03
CA SER A 151 -13.26 7.93 5.09
C SER A 151 -13.27 9.44 5.16
N THR A 152 -13.67 10.08 4.07
CA THR A 152 -14.02 11.49 4.08
C THR A 152 -15.37 11.72 4.79
N LYS A 153 -15.67 12.98 5.12
CA LYS A 153 -16.94 13.36 5.76
C LYS A 153 -18.18 13.03 4.92
N ASP A 154 -18.08 13.07 3.59
CA ASP A 154 -19.14 12.69 2.65
C ASP A 154 -19.21 11.18 2.38
N GLY A 155 -18.39 10.37 3.06
CA GLY A 155 -18.49 8.92 3.07
C GLY A 155 -17.62 8.20 2.03
N LYS A 156 -16.77 8.90 1.27
CA LYS A 156 -15.82 8.25 0.36
C LYS A 156 -14.78 7.49 1.18
N LYS A 157 -14.62 6.19 0.90
CA LYS A 157 -13.60 5.36 1.55
C LYS A 157 -12.25 5.68 0.93
N VAL A 158 -11.28 6.06 1.75
CA VAL A 158 -9.96 6.50 1.27
C VAL A 158 -8.83 5.62 1.77
N MET A 159 -9.07 4.80 2.79
CA MET A 159 -8.15 3.77 3.26
C MET A 159 -8.92 2.54 3.73
N ILE A 160 -8.53 1.38 3.22
CA ILE A 160 -9.10 0.08 3.56
C ILE A 160 -8.00 -0.90 3.93
N ALA A 161 -8.34 -1.89 4.77
CA ALA A 161 -7.44 -3.01 5.04
C ALA A 161 -8.15 -4.35 5.01
N LYS A 162 -7.39 -5.38 4.67
CA LYS A 162 -7.81 -6.77 4.75
C LYS A 162 -6.71 -7.60 5.36
N LYS A 163 -7.03 -8.24 6.48
CA LYS A 163 -6.23 -9.33 7.01
C LYS A 163 -6.32 -10.53 6.08
N HIS A 164 -5.19 -11.13 5.76
CA HIS A 164 -5.12 -12.31 4.91
C HIS A 164 -4.07 -13.28 5.42
N GLY A 165 -4.51 -14.31 6.16
CA GLY A 165 -3.61 -15.13 6.98
C GLY A 165 -3.09 -14.34 8.18
N GLU A 166 -1.77 -14.33 8.36
CA GLU A 166 -1.10 -13.62 9.46
C GLU A 166 -0.76 -12.16 9.11
N GLY A 167 -0.85 -11.78 7.84
CA GLY A 167 -0.48 -10.45 7.34
C GLY A 167 -1.68 -9.61 6.89
N TYR A 168 -1.37 -8.46 6.27
CA TYR A 168 -2.36 -7.48 5.86
C TYR A 168 -2.08 -6.90 4.47
N TYR A 169 -3.15 -6.64 3.75
CA TYR A 169 -3.19 -5.64 2.69
C TYR A 169 -3.77 -4.35 3.28
N VAL A 170 -3.06 -3.24 3.11
CA VAL A 170 -3.53 -1.88 3.41
C VAL A 170 -3.47 -1.09 2.12
N ILE A 171 -4.63 -0.63 1.66
CA ILE A 171 -4.77 0.09 0.39
C ILE A 171 -5.28 1.49 0.71
N THR A 172 -4.63 2.51 0.17
CA THR A 172 -4.96 3.92 0.43
C THR A 172 -4.94 4.75 -0.83
N SER A 173 -5.77 5.78 -0.86
CA SER A 173 -5.80 6.85 -1.88
C SER A 173 -5.25 8.18 -1.35
N ILE A 174 -4.84 8.20 -0.08
CA ILE A 174 -4.18 9.36 0.54
C ILE A 174 -2.93 9.71 -0.30
N HIS A 175 -2.88 10.94 -0.77
CA HIS A 175 -1.84 11.48 -1.64
C HIS A 175 -0.78 12.28 -0.84
N GLU A 176 -0.53 11.84 0.39
CA GLU A 176 0.48 12.37 1.31
C GLU A 176 1.46 11.25 1.66
N LEU A 177 2.67 11.61 2.09
CA LEU A 177 3.55 10.61 2.70
C LEU A 177 2.91 10.14 4.03
N PRO A 178 2.87 8.84 4.36
CA PRO A 178 2.39 8.42 5.67
C PRO A 178 3.28 8.95 6.78
N SER A 179 2.74 9.10 8.00
CA SER A 179 3.56 9.52 9.16
C SER A 179 4.78 8.62 9.35
N LYS A 180 5.86 9.20 9.87
CA LYS A 180 7.13 8.45 10.03
C LYS A 180 6.98 7.26 10.95
N GLU A 181 6.21 7.44 12.02
CA GLU A 181 5.94 6.37 12.98
C GLU A 181 5.09 5.26 12.36
N PHE A 182 4.11 5.59 11.52
CA PHE A 182 3.35 4.60 10.78
C PHE A 182 4.25 3.75 9.87
N ILE A 183 5.10 4.37 9.05
CA ILE A 183 6.02 3.63 8.16
C ILE A 183 6.93 2.71 8.97
N ARG A 184 7.53 3.23 10.05
CA ARG A 184 8.39 2.44 10.94
C ARG A 184 7.65 1.23 11.50
N ASN A 185 6.47 1.42 12.06
CA ASN A 185 5.70 0.36 12.69
C ASN A 185 5.19 -0.66 11.67
N PHE A 186 4.67 -0.19 10.53
CA PHE A 186 4.18 -1.04 9.44
C PHE A 186 5.28 -1.95 8.89
N CYS A 187 6.50 -1.43 8.76
CA CYS A 187 7.65 -2.16 8.23
C CYS A 187 8.46 -2.92 9.29
N THR A 188 7.99 -2.98 10.55
CA THR A 188 8.69 -3.65 11.66
C THR A 188 7.92 -4.85 12.17
N ALA A 189 8.62 -5.97 12.34
CA ALA A 189 8.09 -7.22 12.89
C ALA A 189 9.17 -8.02 13.63
N ASN A 190 8.78 -9.13 14.28
CA ASN A 190 9.74 -10.02 14.94
C ASN A 190 10.59 -10.82 13.95
N VAL A 191 10.03 -11.12 12.77
CA VAL A 191 10.66 -11.91 11.71
C VAL A 191 10.49 -11.21 10.37
N GLU A 192 11.43 -11.44 9.45
CA GLU A 192 11.27 -11.12 8.04
C GLU A 192 10.61 -12.32 7.34
N ILE A 193 9.78 -12.05 6.33
CA ILE A 193 9.12 -13.07 5.54
C ILE A 193 9.82 -13.16 4.19
N LEU A 194 10.11 -14.39 3.77
CA LEU A 194 10.61 -14.67 2.44
C LEU A 194 9.50 -14.42 1.42
N PHE A 195 9.77 -13.50 0.49
CA PHE A 195 8.91 -13.12 -0.63
C PHE A 195 8.98 -14.11 -1.81
#